data_AF-A0A699ULG0-F1
#
_entry.id   AF-A0A699ULG0-F1
#
_cell.length_a   1.000
_cell.length_b   1.000
_cell.length_c   1.000
_cell.angle_alpha   90.00
_cell.angle_beta   90.00
_cell.angle_gamma   90.00
#
_symmetry.space_group_name_H-M   'P 1'
#
loop_
_entity.id
_entity.type
_entity.pdbx_description
1 polymer ?
#
loop_
_entity_poly.entity_id
_entity_poly.type
_entity_poly.pdbx_seq_one_letter_code
_entity_poly.pdbx_strand_id
1 'polypeptide(L)'
;LQEQVSGEEKLKAAFEEFKQYEDNRVEQRCAEMDARLDALSIDFDEELYLRILTAIAGRRWMIGHGLRLAVVKCSESLELRQTFANVVLTGIAKGMSEGLRHGVKHGHAQLNLEAIEAYDPEAEAKYIAALQALKNLKYPLVDQLEGLKDAPMDVIMVVLHLESDTGDNAPQWVRELRPSSSQLTIPVYPEV
;
A
#
# COMPACT_ATOMS: atom_id res chain seq x y z
N LEU A 1 9.12 -9.17 87.56
CA LEU A 1 8.19 -10.07 86.84
C LEU A 1 7.06 -9.27 86.16
N GLN A 2 6.27 -8.48 86.88
CA GLN A 2 5.13 -7.73 86.30
C GLN A 2 5.54 -6.63 85.29
N GLU A 3 6.62 -5.88 85.54
CA GLU A 3 7.16 -4.88 84.58
C GLU A 3 7.76 -5.51 83.31
N GLN A 4 8.38 -6.69 83.43
CA GLN A 4 9.01 -7.38 82.31
C GLN A 4 7.96 -7.93 81.33
N VAL A 5 6.86 -8.47 81.84
CA VAL A 5 5.70 -8.91 81.04
C VAL A 5 5.01 -7.71 80.37
N SER A 6 4.89 -6.57 81.06
CA SER A 6 4.32 -5.34 80.46
C SER A 6 5.18 -4.77 79.32
N GLY A 7 6.51 -4.92 79.39
CA GLY A 7 7.41 -4.52 78.32
C GLY A 7 7.31 -5.42 77.08
N GLU A 8 7.21 -6.74 77.27
CA GLU A 8 7.04 -7.72 76.19
C GLU A 8 5.72 -7.52 75.43
N GLU A 9 4.61 -7.30 76.15
CA GLU A 9 3.30 -7.03 75.55
C GLU A 9 3.30 -5.74 74.71
N LYS A 10 3.96 -4.67 75.20
CA LYS A 10 4.10 -3.41 74.45
C LYS A 10 4.94 -3.58 73.18
N LEU A 11 6.04 -4.34 73.25
CA LEU A 11 6.87 -4.61 72.08
C LEU A 11 6.13 -5.45 71.04
N LYS A 12 5.36 -6.46 71.48
CA LYS A 12 4.53 -7.29 70.60
C LYS A 12 3.45 -6.47 69.90
N ALA A 13 2.78 -5.57 70.62
CA ALA A 13 1.80 -4.66 70.04
C ALA A 13 2.42 -3.74 68.97
N ALA A 14 3.57 -3.12 69.29
CA ALA A 14 4.29 -2.26 68.35
C ALA A 14 4.75 -3.02 67.08
N PHE A 15 5.14 -4.29 67.23
CA PHE A 15 5.50 -5.13 66.08
C PHE A 15 4.31 -5.48 65.20
N GLU A 16 3.16 -5.80 65.79
CA GLU A 16 1.93 -6.11 65.04
C GLU A 16 1.41 -4.87 64.30
N GLU A 17 1.44 -3.69 64.94
CA GLU A 17 1.10 -2.41 64.30
C GLU A 17 2.04 -2.10 63.12
N PHE A 18 3.35 -2.30 63.30
CA PHE A 18 4.32 -2.11 62.21
C PHE A 18 4.05 -3.06 61.05
N LYS A 19 3.75 -4.33 61.34
CA LYS A 19 3.44 -5.34 60.32
C LYS A 19 2.18 -4.97 59.53
N GLN A 20 1.11 -4.59 60.22
CA GLN A 20 -0.12 -4.14 59.56
C GLN A 20 0.12 -2.89 58.71
N TYR A 21 0.92 -1.94 59.21
CA TYR A 21 1.28 -0.74 58.45
C TYR A 21 2.04 -1.08 57.16
N GLU A 22 3.02 -1.99 57.24
CA GLU A 22 3.77 -2.45 56.06
C GLU A 22 2.89 -3.24 55.08
N ASP A 23 2.07 -4.16 55.58
CA ASP A 23 1.14 -4.95 54.76
C ASP A 23 0.17 -4.02 54.00
N ASN A 24 -0.45 -3.05 54.69
CA ASN A 24 -1.33 -2.06 54.06
C ASN A 24 -0.59 -1.20 53.02
N ARG A 25 0.67 -0.82 53.30
CA ARG A 25 1.47 -0.02 52.36
C ARG A 25 1.79 -0.82 51.10
N VAL A 26 2.12 -2.10 51.23
CA VAL A 26 2.38 -2.99 50.09
C VAL A 26 1.09 -3.21 49.30
N GLU A 27 -0.02 -3.49 49.97
CA GLU A 27 -1.33 -3.70 49.34
C GLU A 27 -1.78 -2.46 48.56
N GLN A 28 -1.60 -1.26 49.12
CA GLN A 28 -1.87 -0.01 48.42
C GLN A 28 -1.01 0.14 47.16
N ARG A 29 0.28 -0.22 47.23
CA ARG A 29 1.20 -0.15 46.09
C ARG A 29 0.89 -1.20 45.02
N CYS A 30 0.44 -2.39 45.42
CA CYS A 30 -0.06 -3.42 44.51
C CYS A 30 -1.32 -2.92 43.77
N ALA A 31 -2.31 -2.39 44.49
CA ALA A 31 -3.52 -1.85 43.87
C ALA A 31 -3.22 -0.67 42.92
N GLU A 32 -2.27 0.21 43.26
CA GLU A 32 -1.80 1.28 42.37
C GLU A 32 -1.18 0.70 41.09
N MET A 33 -0.36 -0.34 41.20
CA MET A 33 0.30 -0.98 40.07
C MET A 33 -0.70 -1.73 39.18
N ASP A 34 -1.65 -2.46 39.78
CA ASP A 34 -2.70 -3.18 39.05
C ASP A 34 -3.56 -2.20 38.24
N ALA A 35 -4.02 -1.10 38.85
CA ALA A 35 -4.77 -0.07 38.14
C ALA A 35 -3.99 0.56 36.97
N ARG A 36 -2.66 0.69 37.10
CA ARG A 36 -1.79 1.18 36.02
C ARG A 36 -1.59 0.14 34.92
N LEU A 37 -1.53 -1.14 35.26
CA LEU A 37 -1.46 -2.23 34.29
C LEU A 37 -2.78 -2.38 33.52
N ASP A 38 -3.92 -2.27 34.20
CA ASP A 38 -5.25 -2.28 33.59
C ASP A 38 -5.40 -1.14 32.59
N ALA A 39 -5.04 0.09 32.98
CA ALA A 39 -5.07 1.25 32.08
C ALA A 39 -4.17 1.04 30.86
N LEU A 40 -2.96 0.49 31.05
CA LEU A 40 -2.05 0.20 29.95
C LEU A 40 -2.62 -0.87 29.02
N SER A 41 -3.24 -1.94 29.56
CA SER A 41 -3.87 -2.99 28.76
C SER A 41 -4.97 -2.42 27.86
N ILE A 42 -5.82 -1.56 28.40
CA ILE A 42 -6.89 -0.88 27.63
C ILE A 42 -6.29 -0.07 26.48
N ASP A 43 -5.28 0.76 26.74
CA ASP A 43 -4.61 1.55 25.69
C ASP A 43 -4.00 0.65 24.59
N PHE A 44 -3.41 -0.49 24.98
CA PHE A 44 -2.86 -1.46 24.04
C PHE A 44 -3.95 -2.08 23.16
N ASP A 45 -5.06 -2.53 23.75
CA ASP A 45 -6.12 -3.25 23.05
C ASP A 45 -6.98 -2.33 22.18
N GLU A 46 -7.33 -1.14 22.68
CA GLU A 46 -8.21 -0.20 21.98
C GLU A 46 -7.47 0.63 20.93
N GLU A 47 -6.26 1.10 21.23
CA GLU A 47 -5.57 2.05 20.37
C GLU A 47 -4.45 1.40 19.55
N LEU A 48 -3.51 0.69 20.20
CA LEU A 48 -2.34 0.18 19.48
C LEU A 48 -2.69 -1.01 18.58
N TYR A 49 -3.43 -1.98 19.12
CA TYR A 49 -3.84 -3.17 18.38
C TYR A 49 -4.71 -2.80 17.17
N LEU A 50 -5.68 -1.91 17.36
CA LEU A 50 -6.53 -1.41 16.28
C LEU A 50 -5.72 -0.67 15.20
N ARG A 51 -4.73 0.15 15.57
CA ARG A 51 -3.83 0.82 14.62
C ARG A 51 -2.99 -0.18 13.82
N ILE A 52 -2.45 -1.21 14.47
CA ILE A 52 -1.68 -2.27 13.80
C ILE A 52 -2.56 -3.01 12.80
N LEU A 53 -3.77 -3.41 13.21
CA LEU A 53 -4.74 -4.06 12.35
C LEU A 53 -5.08 -3.17 11.14
N THR A 54 -5.40 -1.90 11.36
CA THR A 54 -5.70 -0.93 10.29
C THR A 54 -4.54 -0.81 9.30
N ALA A 55 -3.30 -0.73 9.80
CA ALA A 55 -2.11 -0.66 8.95
C ALA A 55 -1.90 -1.95 8.15
N ILE A 56 -2.18 -3.13 8.73
CA ILE A 56 -2.14 -4.41 8.01
C ILE A 56 -3.22 -4.47 6.93
N ALA A 57 -4.46 -4.06 7.24
CA ALA A 57 -5.57 -4.01 6.29
C ALA A 57 -5.22 -3.11 5.10
N GLY A 58 -4.76 -1.88 5.36
CA GLY A 58 -4.36 -0.93 4.32
C GLY A 58 -3.26 -1.48 3.41
N ARG A 59 -2.20 -2.09 3.98
CA ARG A 59 -1.14 -2.71 3.18
C ARG A 59 -1.65 -3.87 2.32
N ARG A 60 -2.48 -4.76 2.89
CA ARG A 60 -3.10 -5.87 2.14
C ARG A 60 -3.96 -5.34 0.99
N TRP A 61 -4.75 -4.30 1.23
CA TRP A 61 -5.57 -3.66 0.21
C TRP A 61 -4.71 -3.03 -0.90
N MET A 62 -3.66 -2.30 -0.55
CA MET A 62 -2.76 -1.68 -1.54
C MET A 62 -2.11 -2.71 -2.47
N ILE A 63 -1.63 -3.82 -1.90
CA ILE A 63 -1.00 -4.91 -2.67
C ILE A 63 -2.04 -5.65 -3.53
N GLY A 64 -3.22 -5.96 -2.97
CA GLY A 64 -4.24 -6.77 -3.64
C GLY A 64 -5.07 -6.02 -4.68
N HIS A 65 -5.46 -4.78 -4.36
CA HIS A 65 -6.44 -3.98 -5.11
C HIS A 65 -5.84 -2.65 -5.58
N GLY A 66 -5.18 -1.91 -4.69
CA GLY A 66 -4.68 -0.56 -4.98
C GLY A 66 -3.74 -0.51 -6.19
N LEU A 67 -2.78 -1.43 -6.28
CA LEU A 67 -1.86 -1.51 -7.43
C LEU A 67 -2.59 -1.80 -8.75
N ARG A 68 -3.58 -2.71 -8.73
CA ARG A 68 -4.38 -3.03 -9.92
C ARG A 68 -5.16 -1.82 -10.39
N LEU A 69 -5.81 -1.12 -9.46
CA LEU A 69 -6.52 0.12 -9.75
C LEU A 69 -5.61 1.20 -10.33
N ALA A 70 -4.42 1.39 -9.75
CA ALA A 70 -3.45 2.37 -10.26
C ALA A 70 -3.05 2.05 -11.71
N VAL A 71 -2.80 0.78 -12.04
CA VAL A 71 -2.47 0.36 -13.41
C VAL A 71 -3.64 0.61 -14.36
N VAL A 72 -4.86 0.22 -13.98
CA VAL A 72 -6.06 0.44 -14.81
C VAL A 72 -6.29 1.95 -15.02
N LYS A 73 -6.20 2.75 -13.96
CA LYS A 73 -6.37 4.21 -14.06
C LYS A 73 -5.29 4.85 -14.93
N CYS A 74 -4.04 4.42 -14.83
CA CYS A 74 -2.99 4.85 -15.77
C CYS A 74 -3.33 4.51 -17.23
N SER A 75 -3.96 3.35 -17.48
CA SER A 75 -4.36 2.93 -18.84
C SER A 75 -5.50 3.76 -19.44
N GLU A 76 -6.30 4.44 -18.60
CA GLU A 76 -7.33 5.38 -19.06
C GLU A 76 -6.70 6.65 -19.67
N SER A 77 -5.45 6.97 -19.33
CA SER A 77 -4.70 8.10 -19.90
C SER A 77 -4.63 8.02 -21.42
N LEU A 78 -5.15 9.05 -22.09
CA LEU A 78 -5.11 9.15 -23.54
C LEU A 78 -3.66 9.28 -24.06
N GLU A 79 -2.82 10.05 -23.36
CA GLU A 79 -1.42 10.26 -23.72
C GLU A 79 -0.61 8.97 -23.65
N LEU A 80 -0.83 8.15 -22.61
CA LEU A 80 -0.20 6.84 -22.48
C LEU A 80 -0.63 5.90 -23.61
N ARG A 81 -1.95 5.84 -23.89
CA ARG A 81 -2.47 5.01 -24.97
C ARG A 81 -1.90 5.42 -26.34
N GLN A 82 -1.83 6.72 -26.62
CA GLN A 82 -1.30 7.24 -27.89
C GLN A 82 0.20 6.99 -28.04
N THR A 83 1.00 7.30 -27.02
CA THR A 83 2.46 7.06 -27.06
C THR A 83 2.79 5.58 -27.16
N PHE A 84 2.08 4.72 -26.42
CA PHE A 84 2.21 3.28 -26.55
C PHE A 84 1.82 2.78 -27.94
N ALA A 85 0.67 3.21 -28.48
CA ALA A 85 0.26 2.86 -29.83
C ALA A 85 1.30 3.28 -30.88
N ASN A 86 1.90 4.46 -30.72
CA ASN A 86 2.97 4.93 -31.60
C ASN A 86 4.23 4.05 -31.52
N VAL A 87 4.64 3.62 -30.33
CA VAL A 87 5.74 2.65 -30.15
C VAL A 87 5.45 1.34 -30.87
N VAL A 88 4.23 0.82 -30.74
CA VAL A 88 3.84 -0.44 -31.42
C VAL A 88 3.87 -0.26 -32.94
N LEU A 89 3.26 0.80 -33.46
CA LEU A 89 3.23 1.08 -34.90
C LEU A 89 4.63 1.27 -35.48
N THR A 90 5.46 2.08 -34.84
CA THR A 90 6.85 2.31 -35.30
C THR A 90 7.73 1.07 -35.12
N GLY A 91 7.47 0.23 -34.13
CA GLY A 91 8.16 -1.05 -33.93
C GLY A 91 7.85 -2.05 -35.04
N ILE A 92 6.58 -2.12 -35.48
CA ILE A 92 6.18 -2.91 -36.65
C ILE A 92 6.88 -2.39 -37.91
N ALA A 93 6.86 -1.08 -38.15
CA ALA A 93 7.54 -0.47 -39.30
C ALA A 93 9.05 -0.75 -39.28
N LYS A 94 9.70 -0.66 -38.11
CA LYS A 94 11.11 -1.03 -37.93
C LYS A 94 11.34 -2.50 -38.30
N GLY A 95 10.54 -3.41 -37.77
CA GLY A 95 10.64 -4.84 -38.06
C GLY A 95 10.48 -5.15 -39.55
N MET A 96 9.54 -4.47 -40.23
CA MET A 96 9.36 -4.59 -41.68
C MET A 96 10.60 -4.11 -42.46
N SER A 97 11.11 -2.90 -42.15
CA SER A 97 12.32 -2.37 -42.80
C SER A 97 13.56 -3.25 -42.56
N GLU A 98 13.73 -3.76 -41.34
CA GLU A 98 14.82 -4.69 -41.01
C GLU A 98 14.68 -6.02 -41.76
N GLY A 99 13.47 -6.58 -41.81
CA GLY A 99 13.20 -7.81 -42.56
C GLY A 99 13.52 -7.67 -44.05
N LEU A 100 13.08 -6.57 -44.67
CA LEU A 100 13.37 -6.25 -46.07
C LEU A 100 14.88 -6.10 -46.30
N ARG A 101 15.57 -5.33 -45.46
CA ARG A 101 17.01 -5.13 -45.55
C ARG A 101 17.78 -6.46 -45.50
N HIS A 102 17.40 -7.38 -44.61
CA HIS A 102 18.05 -8.70 -44.54
C HIS A 102 17.67 -9.58 -45.74
N GLY A 103 16.41 -9.55 -46.17
CA GLY A 103 15.92 -10.30 -47.33
C GLY A 103 16.64 -9.92 -48.63
N VAL A 104 16.80 -8.62 -48.92
CA VAL A 104 17.54 -8.14 -50.11
C VAL A 104 19.01 -8.55 -50.05
N LYS A 105 19.66 -8.41 -48.89
CA LYS A 105 21.05 -8.82 -48.70
C LYS A 105 21.27 -10.32 -48.92
N HIS A 106 20.37 -11.16 -48.41
CA HIS A 106 20.51 -12.62 -48.49
C HIS A 106 20.02 -13.19 -49.83
N GLY A 107 19.02 -12.57 -50.47
CA GLY A 107 18.42 -13.05 -51.71
C GLY A 107 19.25 -12.82 -52.97
N HIS A 108 20.38 -12.09 -52.89
CA HIS A 108 21.21 -11.69 -54.04
C HIS A 108 20.46 -10.97 -55.18
N ALA A 109 19.25 -10.47 -54.90
CA ALA A 109 18.54 -9.61 -55.83
C ALA A 109 19.33 -8.30 -55.93
N GLN A 110 19.79 -7.91 -57.12
CA GLN A 110 20.34 -6.57 -57.41
C GLN A 110 19.26 -5.47 -57.30
N LEU A 111 18.30 -5.64 -56.40
CA LEU A 111 17.26 -4.66 -56.10
C LEU A 111 17.84 -3.61 -55.17
N ASN A 112 17.67 -2.36 -55.55
CA ASN A 112 18.00 -1.23 -54.70
C ASN A 112 17.00 -1.20 -53.52
N LEU A 113 17.49 -1.21 -52.28
CA LEU A 113 16.66 -1.30 -51.08
C LEU A 113 15.73 -0.08 -50.98
N GLU A 114 16.26 1.08 -51.34
CA GLU A 114 15.59 2.37 -51.38
C GLU A 114 14.51 2.47 -52.48
N ALA A 115 14.47 1.52 -53.43
CA ALA A 115 13.42 1.46 -54.45
C ALA A 115 12.20 0.63 -54.00
N ILE A 116 12.27 -0.04 -52.84
CA ILE A 116 11.15 -0.79 -52.28
C ILE A 116 10.23 0.18 -51.55
N GLU A 117 9.00 0.36 -52.05
CA GLU A 117 8.01 1.29 -51.48
C GLU A 117 7.76 1.07 -49.97
N ALA A 118 7.79 -0.18 -49.52
CA ALA A 118 7.58 -0.54 -48.12
C ALA A 118 8.80 -0.32 -47.20
N TYR A 119 9.98 0.02 -47.75
CA TYR A 119 11.18 0.26 -46.97
C TYR A 119 11.24 1.72 -46.51
N ASP A 120 11.23 1.91 -45.19
CA ASP A 120 11.49 3.21 -44.56
C ASP A 120 12.90 3.18 -43.93
N PRO A 121 13.88 3.94 -44.46
CA PRO A 121 15.23 4.02 -43.90
C PRO A 121 15.26 4.69 -42.51
N GLU A 122 14.22 5.44 -42.14
CA GLU A 122 14.12 6.15 -40.87
C GLU A 122 13.35 5.34 -39.80
N ALA A 123 12.83 4.16 -40.14
CA ALA A 123 11.95 3.39 -39.25
C ALA A 123 12.60 3.11 -37.88
N GLU A 124 13.90 2.83 -37.86
CA GLU A 124 14.65 2.64 -36.61
C GLU A 124 14.72 3.92 -35.77
N ALA A 125 15.02 5.06 -36.39
CA ALA A 125 15.07 6.35 -35.71
C ALA A 125 13.69 6.75 -35.15
N LYS A 126 12.62 6.52 -35.93
CA LYS A 126 11.23 6.76 -35.51
C LYS A 126 10.84 5.88 -34.32
N TYR A 127 11.23 4.60 -34.34
CA TYR A 127 11.00 3.69 -33.22
C TYR A 127 11.75 4.12 -31.95
N ILE A 128 13.03 4.51 -32.07
CA ILE A 128 13.81 5.02 -30.94
C ILE A 128 13.18 6.30 -30.38
N ALA A 129 12.75 7.22 -31.24
CA ALA A 129 12.08 8.46 -30.81
C ALA A 129 10.76 8.15 -30.08
N ALA A 130 9.96 7.20 -30.56
CA ALA A 130 8.73 6.77 -29.91
C ALA A 130 9.00 6.14 -28.53
N LEU A 131 10.05 5.30 -28.41
CA LEU A 131 10.47 4.74 -27.12
C LEU A 131 10.91 5.82 -26.13
N GLN A 132 11.65 6.83 -26.60
CA GLN A 132 12.02 7.97 -25.75
C GLN A 132 10.79 8.78 -25.31
N ALA A 133 9.82 8.98 -26.20
CA ALA A 133 8.58 9.66 -25.85
C ALA A 133 7.79 8.90 -24.78
N LEU A 134 7.67 7.57 -24.90
CA LEU A 134 7.01 6.73 -23.89
C LEU A 134 7.78 6.74 -22.56
N LYS A 135 9.11 6.66 -22.59
CA LYS A 135 9.96 6.70 -21.39
C LYS A 135 9.83 8.02 -20.64
N ASN A 136 9.78 9.13 -21.37
CA ASN A 136 9.72 10.48 -20.81
C ASN A 136 8.28 10.94 -20.53
N LEU A 137 7.28 10.10 -20.79
CA LEU A 137 5.89 10.38 -20.48
C LEU A 137 5.75 10.59 -18.97
N LYS A 138 5.06 11.66 -18.59
CA LYS A 138 4.73 11.91 -17.19
C LYS A 138 3.56 11.02 -16.77
N TYR A 139 3.55 10.63 -15.51
CA TYR A 139 2.45 9.86 -14.92
C TYR A 139 1.84 10.69 -13.78
N PRO A 140 0.91 11.63 -14.08
CA PRO A 140 0.34 12.50 -13.05
C PRO A 140 -0.29 11.75 -11.87
N LEU A 141 -0.80 10.54 -12.11
CA LEU A 141 -1.32 9.67 -11.05
C LEU A 141 -0.22 9.27 -10.05
N VAL A 142 1.01 9.01 -10.52
CA VAL A 142 2.14 8.67 -9.65
C VAL A 142 2.53 9.88 -8.80
N ASP A 143 2.61 11.07 -9.41
CA ASP A 143 2.90 12.31 -8.69
C ASP A 143 1.82 12.61 -7.62
N GLN A 144 0.55 12.35 -7.94
CA GLN A 144 -0.56 12.47 -6.99
C GLN A 144 -0.45 11.48 -5.82
N LEU A 145 -0.17 10.20 -6.12
CA LEU A 145 -0.01 9.17 -5.09
C LEU A 145 1.20 9.43 -4.20
N GLU A 146 2.29 9.95 -4.75
CA GLU A 146 3.47 10.37 -3.98
C GLU A 146 3.12 11.50 -3.00
N GLY A 147 2.33 12.48 -3.45
CA GLY A 147 1.80 13.55 -2.59
C GLY A 147 0.86 13.07 -1.48
N LEU A 148 0.32 11.85 -1.60
CA LEU A 148 -0.61 11.22 -0.65
C LEU A 148 0.03 10.09 0.17
N LYS A 149 1.36 9.97 0.18
CA LYS A 149 2.07 8.89 0.89
C LYS A 149 1.75 8.79 2.39
N ASP A 150 1.42 9.91 3.02
CA ASP A 150 1.08 10.03 4.45
C ASP A 150 -0.44 10.21 4.67
N ALA A 151 -1.23 10.16 3.60
CA ALA A 151 -2.67 10.33 3.68
C ALA A 151 -3.35 9.07 4.24
N PRO A 152 -4.50 9.23 4.93
CA PRO A 152 -5.34 8.11 5.30
C PRO A 152 -5.73 7.23 4.10
N MET A 153 -5.89 5.93 4.36
CA MET A 153 -6.10 4.92 3.31
C MET A 153 -7.35 5.20 2.48
N ASP A 154 -8.43 5.67 3.11
CA ASP A 154 -9.67 6.08 2.47
C ASP A 154 -9.47 7.23 1.47
N VAL A 155 -8.60 8.20 1.77
CA VAL A 155 -8.24 9.27 0.82
C VAL A 155 -7.54 8.71 -0.41
N ILE A 156 -6.59 7.80 -0.21
CA ILE A 156 -5.89 7.11 -1.32
C ILE A 156 -6.88 6.29 -2.16
N MET A 157 -7.84 5.61 -1.52
CA MET A 157 -8.89 4.84 -2.19
C MET A 157 -9.76 5.72 -3.10
N VAL A 158 -10.11 6.93 -2.67
CA VAL A 158 -10.87 7.89 -3.47
C VAL A 158 -10.10 8.29 -4.73
N VAL A 159 -8.80 8.57 -4.60
CA VAL A 159 -7.96 8.93 -5.76
C VAL A 159 -7.81 7.78 -6.74
N LEU A 160 -7.87 6.53 -6.28
CA LEU A 160 -7.81 5.35 -7.13
C LEU A 160 -9.15 4.96 -7.78
N HIS A 161 -10.24 5.68 -7.49
CA HIS A 161 -11.54 5.40 -8.12
C HIS A 161 -11.47 5.60 -9.64
N LEU A 162 -12.06 4.67 -10.39
CA LEU A 162 -12.05 4.69 -11.86
C LEU A 162 -13.16 5.60 -12.37
N GLU A 163 -12.88 6.42 -13.39
CA GLU A 163 -13.90 7.31 -13.97
C GLU A 163 -15.02 6.51 -14.65
N SER A 164 -14.71 5.31 -15.13
CA SER A 164 -15.61 4.34 -15.74
C SER A 164 -16.61 3.67 -14.77
N ASP A 165 -16.51 3.93 -13.46
CA ASP A 165 -17.34 3.32 -12.41
C ASP A 165 -18.66 4.10 -12.13
N THR A 166 -18.92 5.18 -12.86
CA THR A 166 -20.05 6.10 -12.63
C THR A 166 -21.38 5.69 -13.29
N GLY A 167 -21.43 4.60 -14.06
CA GLY A 167 -22.63 4.17 -14.78
C GLY A 167 -23.08 2.74 -14.47
N ASP A 168 -24.40 2.51 -14.47
CA ASP A 168 -25.04 1.19 -14.32
C ASP A 168 -24.65 0.16 -15.39
N ASN A 169 -23.85 0.56 -16.38
CA ASN A 169 -23.30 -0.27 -17.45
C ASN A 169 -21.80 -0.56 -17.29
N ALA A 170 -21.19 -0.24 -16.14
CA ALA A 170 -19.79 -0.54 -15.88
C ALA A 170 -19.55 -2.07 -15.98
N PRO A 171 -18.50 -2.52 -16.69
CA PRO A 171 -18.14 -3.93 -16.77
C PRO A 171 -18.00 -4.55 -15.39
N GLN A 172 -18.34 -5.84 -15.26
CA GLN A 172 -18.32 -6.53 -13.97
C GLN A 172 -16.96 -6.40 -13.25
N TRP A 173 -15.85 -6.47 -14.00
CA TRP A 173 -14.50 -6.33 -13.44
C TRP A 173 -14.22 -4.92 -12.87
N VAL A 174 -14.86 -3.87 -13.38
CA VAL A 174 -14.75 -2.50 -12.83
C VAL A 174 -15.46 -2.43 -11.48
N ARG A 175 -16.65 -3.03 -11.39
CA ARG A 175 -17.43 -3.08 -10.14
C ARG A 175 -16.72 -3.88 -9.06
N GLU A 176 -16.09 -5.00 -9.42
CA GLU A 176 -15.31 -5.83 -8.49
C GLU A 176 -14.08 -5.10 -7.94
N LEU A 177 -13.49 -4.19 -8.73
CA LEU A 177 -12.35 -3.39 -8.31
C LEU A 177 -12.73 -2.13 -7.55
N ARG A 178 -14.02 -1.81 -7.41
CA ARG A 178 -14.49 -0.59 -6.77
C ARG A 178 -13.93 -0.46 -5.34
N PRO A 179 -13.22 0.63 -5.02
CA PRO A 179 -12.79 0.90 -3.65
C PRO A 179 -13.99 1.03 -2.72
N SER A 180 -13.97 0.31 -1.60
CA SER A 180 -14.97 0.43 -0.53
C SER A 180 -14.32 0.29 0.83
N SER A 181 -14.67 1.14 1.79
CA SER A 181 -14.14 1.08 3.16
C SER A 181 -14.39 -0.26 3.85
N SER A 182 -15.41 -1.01 3.42
CA SER A 182 -15.66 -2.39 3.89
C SER A 182 -14.49 -3.35 3.59
N GLN A 183 -13.66 -3.05 2.58
CA GLN A 183 -12.47 -3.84 2.25
C GLN A 183 -11.32 -3.63 3.24
N LEU A 184 -11.41 -2.62 4.11
CA LEU A 184 -10.45 -2.37 5.20
C LEU A 184 -10.94 -2.95 6.54
N THR A 185 -12.14 -3.51 6.60
CA THR A 185 -12.70 -4.07 7.83
C THR A 185 -12.01 -5.37 8.18
N ILE A 186 -11.41 -5.44 9.38
CA ILE A 186 -10.88 -6.68 9.95
C ILE A 186 -11.93 -7.22 10.92
N PRO A 187 -12.42 -8.46 10.76
CA PRO A 187 -13.29 -9.08 11.75
C PRO A 187 -12.47 -9.33 13.02
N VAL A 188 -12.78 -8.59 14.07
CA VAL A 188 -12.30 -8.87 15.43
C VAL A 188 -13.26 -9.90 16.01
N TYR A 189 -12.78 -11.11 16.25
CA TYR A 189 -13.55 -12.10 17.00
C TYR A 189 -13.54 -11.69 18.47
N PRO A 190 -14.70 -11.60 19.15
CA PRO A 190 -14.70 -11.46 20.60
C PRO A 190 -14.08 -12.73 21.19
N GLU A 191 -13.13 -12.57 22.12
CA GLU A 191 -12.68 -13.67 22.97
C GLU A 191 -13.90 -14.18 23.76
N VAL A 192 -14.14 -15.49 23.68
CA VAL A 192 -15.27 -16.22 24.30
C VAL A 192 -14.92 -16.60 25.73
#